data_AF-A0A6I1N9U3-F1
#
_entry.id   AF-A0A6I1N9U3-F1
#
_cell.length_a   1.000
_cell.length_b   1.000
_cell.length_c   1.000
_cell.angle_alpha   90.00
_cell.angle_beta   90.00
_cell.angle_gamma   90.00
#
_symmetry.space_group_name_H-M   'P 1'
#
loop_
_entity.id
_entity.type
_entity.pdbx_description
1 polymer ?
#
loop_
_entity_poly.entity_id
_entity_poly.type
_entity_poly.pdbx_seq_one_letter_code
_entity_poly.pdbx_strand_id
1 'polypeptide(L)'
;MMVALYEEDDLDDQVRQLSTALGTLIAQLQKSRNESAQFFIDKTAELRAAGDVREALEQLSTCRAMAQYGNFSYTEESQLEGVVDAADACLAALPKP
;
A
#
# COMPACT_ATOMS: atom_id res chain seq x y z
N MET A 1 -0.10 -32.30 -18.56
CA MET A 1 -0.61 -31.65 -17.33
C MET A 1 0.29 -30.45 -17.09
N MET A 2 -0.14 -29.26 -17.50
CA MET A 2 0.72 -28.06 -17.46
C MET A 2 -0.16 -26.81 -17.43
N VAL A 3 -0.65 -26.45 -16.24
CA VAL A 3 -1.25 -25.14 -15.96
C VAL A 3 -1.03 -24.84 -14.47
N ALA A 4 -0.70 -23.58 -14.16
CA ALA A 4 -0.63 -22.95 -12.83
C ALA A 4 0.67 -23.09 -12.01
N LEU A 5 1.76 -22.49 -12.47
CA LEU A 5 2.87 -22.06 -11.58
C LEU A 5 3.27 -20.59 -11.78
N TYR A 6 2.54 -19.82 -12.59
CA TYR A 6 2.93 -18.44 -12.94
C TYR A 6 2.14 -17.35 -12.20
N GLU A 7 1.11 -17.69 -11.43
CA GLU A 7 0.24 -16.68 -10.79
C GLU A 7 0.55 -16.47 -9.29
N GLU A 8 1.22 -17.40 -8.62
CA GLU A 8 1.49 -17.28 -7.16
C GLU A 8 2.71 -16.39 -6.84
N ASP A 9 3.72 -16.34 -7.71
CA ASP A 9 4.97 -15.59 -7.49
C ASP A 9 4.77 -14.05 -7.60
N ASP A 10 3.89 -13.62 -8.51
CA ASP A 10 3.66 -12.19 -8.81
C ASP A 10 2.94 -11.48 -7.66
N LEU A 11 1.98 -12.16 -7.02
CA LEU A 11 1.24 -11.61 -5.87
C LEU A 11 2.14 -11.44 -4.64
N ASP A 12 3.01 -12.42 -4.35
CA ASP A 12 3.96 -12.34 -3.24
C ASP A 12 4.96 -11.18 -3.42
N ASP A 13 5.43 -10.97 -4.64
CA ASP A 13 6.32 -9.85 -4.95
C ASP A 13 5.61 -8.49 -4.86
N GLN A 14 4.36 -8.38 -5.32
CA GLN A 14 3.55 -7.16 -5.17
C GLN A 14 3.28 -6.83 -3.70
N VAL A 15 2.91 -7.83 -2.89
CA VAL A 15 2.68 -7.65 -1.44
C VAL A 15 3.97 -7.22 -0.73
N ARG A 16 5.14 -7.74 -1.13
CA ARG A 16 6.44 -7.29 -0.62
C ARG A 16 6.77 -5.85 -1.02
N GLN A 17 6.49 -5.48 -2.26
CA GLN A 17 6.68 -4.11 -2.75
C GLN A 17 5.80 -3.13 -1.97
N LEU A 18 4.51 -3.44 -1.81
CA LEU A 18 3.58 -2.65 -1.02
C LEU A 18 4.03 -2.51 0.44
N SER A 19 4.44 -3.61 1.07
CA SER A 19 4.95 -3.61 2.45
C SER A 19 6.19 -2.73 2.61
N THR A 20 7.08 -2.75 1.62
CA THR A 20 8.31 -1.94 1.60
C THR A 20 7.99 -0.45 1.39
N ALA A 21 7.06 -0.15 0.49
CA ALA A 21 6.60 1.21 0.21
C ALA A 21 5.93 1.82 1.46
N LEU A 22 5.02 1.07 2.10
CA LEU A 22 4.36 1.46 3.34
C LEU A 22 5.38 1.70 4.46
N GLY A 23 6.32 0.77 4.66
CA GLY A 23 7.35 0.93 5.69
C GLY A 23 8.20 2.19 5.49
N THR A 24 8.54 2.49 4.24
CA THR A 24 9.33 3.68 3.87
C THR A 24 8.55 4.97 4.12
N LEU A 25 7.29 5.03 3.65
CA LEU A 25 6.42 6.20 3.84
C LEU A 25 6.14 6.45 5.33
N ILE A 26 5.79 5.41 6.09
CA ILE A 26 5.52 5.51 7.54
C ILE A 26 6.75 6.06 8.27
N ALA A 27 7.93 5.51 7.99
CA ALA A 27 9.16 5.98 8.61
C ALA A 27 9.46 7.46 8.29
N GLN A 28 9.09 7.92 7.10
CA GLN A 28 9.27 9.32 6.70
C GLN A 28 8.24 10.23 7.39
N LEU A 29 6.96 9.87 7.37
CA LEU A 29 5.88 10.61 8.01
C LEU A 29 6.07 10.73 9.53
N GLN A 30 6.59 9.68 10.18
CA GLN A 30 6.92 9.73 11.60
C GLN A 30 8.04 10.72 11.92
N LYS A 31 9.04 10.88 11.03
CA LYS A 31 10.12 11.86 11.21
C LYS A 31 9.62 13.29 11.07
N SER A 32 8.68 13.53 10.15
CA SER A 32 8.06 14.84 9.95
C SER A 32 6.93 15.14 10.93
N ARG A 33 6.57 14.18 11.80
CA ARG A 33 5.43 14.24 12.74
C ARG A 33 4.11 14.47 12.02
N ASN A 34 3.99 13.91 10.82
CA ASN A 34 2.77 13.99 10.03
C ASN A 34 1.70 13.08 10.65
N GLU A 35 0.55 13.64 10.98
CA GLU A 35 -0.58 12.92 11.60
C GLU A 35 -1.14 11.82 10.69
N SER A 36 -0.92 11.93 9.37
CA SER A 36 -1.29 10.92 8.38
C SER A 36 -0.56 9.60 8.56
N ALA A 37 0.55 9.56 9.31
CA ALA A 37 1.31 8.32 9.57
C ALA A 37 0.41 7.22 10.17
N GLN A 38 -0.53 7.59 11.04
CA GLN A 38 -1.40 6.63 11.72
C GLN A 38 -2.28 5.85 10.73
N PHE A 39 -2.81 6.52 9.71
CA PHE A 39 -3.61 5.89 8.65
C PHE A 39 -2.85 4.74 7.98
N PHE A 40 -1.59 4.96 7.59
CA PHE A 40 -0.78 3.93 6.92
C PHE A 40 -0.37 2.80 7.87
N ILE A 41 -0.17 3.10 9.15
CA ILE A 41 0.08 2.08 10.19
C ILE A 41 -1.13 1.17 10.34
N ASP A 42 -2.33 1.74 10.44
CA ASP A 42 -3.57 1.01 10.59
C ASP A 42 -3.82 0.11 9.36
N LYS A 43 -3.62 0.64 8.15
CA LYS A 43 -3.73 -0.17 6.91
C LYS A 43 -2.71 -1.30 6.85
N THR A 44 -1.48 -1.05 7.30
CA THR A 44 -0.48 -2.12 7.38
C THR A 44 -0.90 -3.23 8.35
N ALA A 45 -1.56 -2.87 9.46
CA ALA A 45 -2.08 -3.84 10.41
C ALA A 45 -3.27 -4.62 9.83
N GLU A 46 -4.20 -3.96 9.13
CA GLU A 46 -5.32 -4.59 8.43
C GLU A 46 -4.86 -5.59 7.37
N LEU A 47 -3.85 -5.23 6.56
CA LEU A 47 -3.27 -6.12 5.54
C LEU A 47 -2.60 -7.37 6.15
N ARG A 48 -2.11 -7.28 7.39
CA ARG A 48 -1.49 -8.42 8.11
C ARG A 48 -2.51 -9.27 8.84
N ALA A 49 -3.61 -8.67 9.27
CA ALA A 49 -4.72 -9.41 9.81
C ALA A 49 -5.40 -10.19 8.66
N ALA A 50 -5.97 -11.37 8.93
CA ALA A 50 -6.81 -12.08 7.97
C ALA A 50 -8.17 -11.39 7.74
N GLY A 51 -8.19 -10.05 7.82
CA GLY A 51 -9.35 -9.20 7.61
C GLY A 51 -9.57 -8.89 6.13
N ASP A 52 -10.27 -7.79 5.86
CA ASP A 52 -10.63 -7.40 4.49
C ASP A 52 -9.46 -6.74 3.77
N VAL A 53 -8.53 -7.58 3.28
CA VAL A 53 -7.34 -7.16 2.52
C VAL A 53 -7.73 -6.31 1.30
N ARG A 54 -8.85 -6.64 0.64
CA ARG A 54 -9.33 -5.90 -0.52
C ARG A 54 -9.71 -4.47 -0.13
N GLU A 55 -10.48 -4.29 0.94
CA GLU A 55 -10.85 -2.95 1.43
C GLU A 55 -9.62 -2.10 1.78
N ALA A 56 -8.64 -2.68 2.47
CA ALA A 56 -7.41 -1.97 2.82
C ALA A 56 -6.63 -1.51 1.57
N LEU A 57 -6.56 -2.35 0.54
CA LEU A 57 -5.91 -2.02 -0.74
C LEU A 57 -6.68 -0.96 -1.54
N GLU A 58 -8.01 -0.99 -1.55
CA GLU A 58 -8.85 0.04 -2.20
C GLU A 58 -8.67 1.41 -1.54
N GLN A 59 -8.54 1.45 -0.22
CA GLN A 59 -8.26 2.69 0.49
C GLN A 59 -6.83 3.19 0.20
N LEU A 60 -5.85 2.29 0.11
CA LEU A 60 -4.47 2.65 -0.22
C LEU A 60 -4.29 3.13 -1.67
N SER A 61 -4.98 2.53 -2.64
CA SER A 61 -4.94 2.97 -4.05
C SER A 61 -5.58 4.35 -4.28
N THR A 62 -6.53 4.75 -3.43
CA THR A 62 -7.25 6.02 -3.60
C THR A 62 -6.74 7.15 -2.69
N CYS A 63 -5.80 6.87 -1.78
CA CYS A 63 -5.34 7.83 -0.77
C CYS A 63 -4.41 8.94 -1.28
N ARG A 64 -4.17 9.05 -2.60
CA ARG A 64 -3.32 10.11 -3.19
C ARG A 64 -3.76 11.53 -2.78
N ALA A 65 -5.06 11.74 -2.58
CA ALA A 65 -5.59 13.03 -2.12
C ALA A 65 -5.11 13.43 -0.71
N MET A 66 -4.64 12.49 0.11
CA MET A 66 -4.09 12.80 1.44
C MET A 66 -2.88 13.72 1.36
N ALA A 67 -2.05 13.63 0.31
CA ALA A 67 -0.92 14.54 0.11
C ALA A 67 -1.37 16.01 0.01
N GLN A 68 -2.51 16.27 -0.62
CA GLN A 68 -3.02 17.62 -0.88
C GLN A 68 -3.44 18.34 0.41
N TYR A 69 -3.91 17.59 1.41
CA TYR A 69 -4.43 18.15 2.67
C TYR A 69 -3.52 17.86 3.87
N GLY A 70 -2.65 16.86 3.78
CA GLY A 70 -1.84 16.35 4.88
C GLY A 70 -0.47 17.01 5.03
N ASN A 71 -0.21 18.13 4.35
CA ASN A 71 1.08 18.86 4.40
C ASN A 71 2.28 17.94 4.11
N PHE A 72 2.18 17.14 3.05
CA PHE A 72 3.26 16.26 2.62
C PHE A 72 4.36 17.10 1.97
N SER A 73 5.61 16.77 2.26
CA SER A 73 6.75 17.23 1.49
C SER A 73 6.83 16.49 0.16
N TYR A 74 7.51 17.08 -0.83
CA TYR A 74 7.73 16.46 -2.13
C TYR A 74 8.22 14.99 -2.05
N THR A 75 9.12 14.69 -1.10
CA THR A 75 9.61 13.32 -0.87
C THR A 75 8.52 12.40 -0.36
N GLU A 76 7.67 12.86 0.56
CA GLU A 76 6.56 12.08 1.10
C GLU A 76 5.47 11.86 0.04
N GLU A 77 5.22 12.85 -0.82
CA GLU A 77 4.29 12.71 -1.95
C GLU A 77 4.77 11.65 -2.93
N SER A 78 6.05 11.66 -3.30
CA SER A 78 6.62 10.63 -4.18
C SER A 78 6.56 9.22 -3.54
N GLN A 79 6.75 9.13 -2.23
CA GLN A 79 6.59 7.86 -1.51
C GLN A 79 5.12 7.41 -1.42
N LEU A 80 4.18 8.36 -1.28
CA LEU A 80 2.76 8.08 -1.33
C LEU A 80 2.33 7.55 -2.70
N GLU A 81 2.84 8.12 -3.78
CA GLU A 81 2.60 7.59 -5.13
C GLU A 81 3.08 6.15 -5.26
N GLY A 82 4.26 5.81 -4.73
CA GLY A 82 4.74 4.43 -4.71
C GLY A 82 3.85 3.46 -3.92
N VAL A 83 3.22 3.92 -2.83
CA VAL A 83 2.24 3.13 -2.07
C VAL A 83 0.96 2.92 -2.89
N VAL A 84 0.46 3.97 -3.54
CA VAL A 84 -0.74 3.92 -4.39
C VAL A 84 -0.53 2.94 -5.54
N ASP A 85 0.56 3.07 -6.27
CA ASP A 85 0.84 2.24 -7.44
C ASP A 85 1.04 0.77 -7.05
N ALA A 86 1.70 0.49 -5.91
CA ALA A 86 1.84 -0.86 -5.39
C ALA A 86 0.51 -1.46 -4.91
N ALA A 87 -0.37 -0.65 -4.33
CA ALA A 87 -1.71 -1.10 -3.92
C ALA A 87 -2.60 -1.42 -5.13
N ASP A 88 -2.53 -0.61 -6.18
CA ASP A 88 -3.23 -0.87 -7.45
C ASP A 88 -2.75 -2.17 -8.11
N ALA A 89 -1.45 -2.45 -8.09
CA ALA A 89 -0.90 -3.70 -8.59
C ALA A 89 -1.45 -4.90 -7.80
N CYS A 90 -1.43 -4.84 -6.46
CA CYS A 90 -2.00 -5.87 -5.60
C CYS A 90 -3.51 -6.11 -5.89
N LEU A 91 -4.29 -5.03 -6.09
CA LEU A 91 -5.72 -5.16 -6.43
C LEU A 91 -5.94 -5.84 -7.78
N ALA A 92 -5.08 -5.56 -8.76
CA ALA A 92 -5.17 -6.16 -10.09
C ALA A 92 -4.83 -7.66 -10.07
N ALA A 93 -3.95 -8.09 -9.17
CA ALA A 93 -3.60 -9.49 -8.99
C ALA A 93 -4.58 -10.27 -8.11
N LEU A 94 -5.39 -9.61 -7.28
CA LEU A 94 -6.41 -10.28 -6.50
C LEU A 94 -7.49 -10.90 -7.40
N PRO A 95 -7.88 -12.17 -7.18
CA PRO A 95 -8.98 -12.78 -7.92
C PRO A 95 -10.25 -11.95 -7.73
N LYS A 96 -10.96 -11.71 -8.83
CA LYS A 96 -12.27 -11.03 -8.81
C LYS A 96 -13.25 -11.88 -7.98
N PRO A 97 -14.16 -11.24 -7.24
CA PRO A 97 -15.23 -11.95 -6.54
C PRO A 97 -16.12 -12.75 -7.50
#